data_AF-A0A0I9NAS1-F1
#
_entry.id   AF-A0A0I9NAS1-F1
#
_cell.length_a   1.000
_cell.length_b   1.000
_cell.length_c   1.000
_cell.angle_alpha   90.00
_cell.angle_beta   90.00
_cell.angle_gamma   90.00
#
_symmetry.space_group_name_H-M   'P 1'
#
loop_
_entity.id
_entity.type
_entity.pdbx_description
1 polymer ?
#
loop_
_entity_poly.entity_id
_entity_poly.type
_entity_poly.pdbx_seq_one_letter_code
_entity_poly.pdbx_strand_id
1 'polypeptide(L)'
;MASMVTLRREVMKICEWFLDLLTFLGFYLIAVYCIVVEFYLDRIRRYNGLSRMKHLLKAIEKSKFINTSSRELVAVITGADGSIGAEITRLLLRYNFKVVCLVRNCDNSGWLDNSEYQLNLVLRNVDLSNLREVKEVATLLANEYPHIDLIICSAGIMLQPFKLTSDGFETHYAVNLLSHAIMVNCLLSPMIKYSAGESCVRDSRVVFLSSATAHLGFFNSMLQDNSKMFHTYRNGYQAYSTSKFAISLYIEEMNKQMQQKCVTANQRTVTAISVHPGCVASGLYEHANTLTKAMIFRLLWIVMRNPALAAAETIALGCADNLKGGCYYQHMTPTRILCTAAKKKQLYERVRSIITDMEEM
;
A
#
# COMPACT_ATOMS: atom_id res chain seq x y z
N MET A 1 -3.22 -49.24 -7.35
CA MET A 1 -2.70 -48.05 -6.62
C MET A 1 -2.19 -46.96 -7.56
N ALA A 2 -1.32 -47.25 -8.55
CA ALA A 2 -0.79 -46.25 -9.48
C ALA A 2 -1.87 -45.50 -10.29
N SER A 3 -2.91 -46.17 -10.80
CA SER A 3 -3.98 -45.51 -11.57
C SER A 3 -4.80 -44.51 -10.75
N MET A 4 -5.08 -44.80 -9.47
CA MET A 4 -5.78 -43.87 -8.59
C MET A 4 -4.93 -42.62 -8.27
N VAL A 5 -3.61 -42.77 -8.15
CA VAL A 5 -2.70 -41.63 -7.95
C VAL A 5 -2.65 -40.74 -9.19
N THR A 6 -2.59 -41.33 -10.38
CA THR A 6 -2.63 -40.60 -11.65
C THR A 6 -3.96 -39.87 -11.84
N LEU A 7 -5.08 -40.55 -11.65
CA LEU A 7 -6.42 -39.94 -11.74
C LEU A 7 -6.58 -38.80 -10.73
N ARG A 8 -6.13 -38.97 -9.49
CA ARG A 8 -6.17 -37.90 -8.47
C ARG A 8 -5.33 -36.70 -8.89
N ARG A 9 -4.14 -36.91 -9.48
CA ARG A 9 -3.29 -35.83 -10.00
C ARG A 9 -3.94 -35.10 -11.17
N GLU A 10 -4.60 -35.82 -12.08
CA GLU A 10 -5.32 -35.22 -13.21
C GLU A 10 -6.52 -34.40 -12.76
N VAL A 11 -7.35 -34.94 -11.86
CA VAL A 11 -8.49 -34.22 -11.27
C VAL A 11 -8.00 -32.95 -10.56
N MET A 12 -6.93 -33.02 -9.76
CA MET A 12 -6.37 -31.85 -9.09
C MET A 12 -5.88 -30.80 -10.10
N LYS A 13 -5.21 -31.19 -11.19
CA LYS A 13 -4.78 -30.27 -12.25
C LYS A 13 -5.97 -29.57 -12.93
N ILE A 14 -7.05 -30.30 -13.19
CA ILE A 14 -8.29 -29.72 -13.77
C ILE A 14 -8.90 -28.70 -12.81
N CYS A 15 -8.97 -29.04 -11.51
CA CYS A 15 -9.46 -28.12 -10.48
C CYS A 15 -8.59 -26.86 -10.36
N GLU A 16 -7.26 -27.00 -10.33
CA GLU A 16 -6.31 -25.88 -10.29
C GLU A 16 -6.46 -24.98 -11.51
N TRP A 17 -6.53 -25.57 -12.70
CA TRP A 17 -6.75 -24.84 -13.95
C TRP A 17 -8.07 -24.05 -13.93
N PHE A 18 -9.16 -24.65 -13.45
CA PHE A 18 -10.45 -23.97 -13.34
C PHE A 18 -10.40 -22.81 -12.33
N LEU A 19 -9.76 -23.00 -11.18
CA LEU A 19 -9.58 -21.94 -10.18
C LEU A 19 -8.70 -20.80 -10.71
N ASP A 20 -7.71 -21.13 -11.54
CA ASP A 20 -6.83 -20.14 -12.18
C ASP A 20 -7.59 -19.32 -13.21
N LEU A 21 -8.40 -19.97 -14.04
CA LEU A 21 -9.29 -19.32 -14.97
C LEU A 21 -10.27 -18.38 -14.26
N LEU A 22 -10.90 -18.83 -13.16
CA LEU A 22 -11.80 -18.00 -12.36
C LEU A 22 -11.08 -16.79 -11.75
N THR A 23 -9.85 -16.99 -11.24
CA THR A 23 -9.05 -15.90 -10.68
C THR A 23 -8.67 -14.88 -11.76
N PHE A 24 -8.26 -15.36 -12.93
CA PHE A 24 -7.95 -14.54 -14.08
C PHE A 24 -9.18 -13.73 -14.54
N LEU A 25 -10.31 -14.38 -14.79
CA LEU A 25 -11.55 -13.71 -15.20
C LEU A 25 -12.02 -12.69 -14.16
N GLY A 26 -12.05 -13.07 -12.88
CA GLY A 26 -12.42 -12.18 -11.79
C GLY A 26 -11.52 -10.94 -11.70
N PHE A 27 -10.21 -11.11 -11.90
CA PHE A 27 -9.23 -10.02 -11.91
C PHE A 27 -9.55 -8.99 -13.00
N TYR A 28 -9.77 -9.44 -14.23
CA TYR A 28 -10.08 -8.54 -15.34
C TYR A 28 -11.48 -7.93 -15.24
N LEU A 29 -12.47 -8.68 -14.73
CA LEU A 29 -13.82 -8.13 -14.49
C LEU A 29 -13.80 -6.99 -13.48
N ILE A 30 -13.07 -7.15 -12.36
CA ILE A 30 -12.88 -6.06 -11.39
C ILE A 30 -12.12 -4.90 -12.02
N ALA A 31 -11.06 -5.16 -12.79
CA ALA A 31 -10.30 -4.10 -13.45
C ALA A 31 -11.19 -3.28 -14.40
N VAL A 32 -12.00 -3.93 -15.25
CA VAL A 32 -12.95 -3.27 -16.15
C VAL A 32 -13.98 -2.46 -15.36
N TYR A 33 -14.58 -3.05 -14.32
CA TYR A 33 -15.52 -2.36 -13.45
C TYR A 33 -14.91 -1.09 -12.84
N CYS A 34 -13.70 -1.20 -12.26
CA CYS A 34 -12.97 -0.09 -11.68
C CYS A 34 -12.67 0.99 -12.72
N ILE A 35 -12.18 0.63 -13.91
CA ILE A 35 -11.90 1.59 -14.98
C ILE A 35 -13.17 2.36 -15.38
N VAL A 36 -14.32 1.69 -15.53
CA VAL A 36 -15.58 2.34 -15.88
C VAL A 36 -16.05 3.31 -14.79
N VAL A 37 -16.02 2.86 -13.53
CA VAL A 37 -16.43 3.69 -12.39
C VAL A 37 -15.49 4.88 -12.22
N GLU A 38 -14.18 4.65 -12.25
CA GLU A 38 -13.16 5.69 -12.11
C GLU A 38 -13.22 6.69 -13.25
N PHE A 39 -13.42 6.24 -14.50
CA PHE A 39 -13.62 7.13 -15.65
C PHE A 39 -14.81 8.08 -15.41
N TYR A 40 -15.95 7.55 -14.96
CA TYR A 40 -17.10 8.38 -14.62
C TYR A 40 -16.78 9.36 -13.48
N LEU A 41 -16.16 8.88 -12.39
CA LEU A 41 -15.85 9.71 -11.22
C LEU A 41 -14.82 10.80 -11.50
N ASP A 42 -13.83 10.51 -12.35
CA ASP A 42 -12.68 11.37 -12.62
C ASP A 42 -12.97 12.39 -13.73
N ARG A 43 -13.73 11.98 -14.76
CA ARG A 43 -13.95 12.78 -15.98
C ARG A 43 -15.35 13.38 -16.08
N ILE A 44 -16.39 12.68 -15.62
CA ILE A 44 -17.79 13.08 -15.83
C ILE A 44 -18.38 13.72 -14.58
N ARG A 45 -18.29 13.05 -13.42
CA ARG A 45 -18.90 13.49 -12.17
C ARG A 45 -18.28 14.81 -11.70
N ARG A 46 -19.15 15.75 -11.33
CA ARG A 46 -18.78 17.01 -10.67
C ARG A 46 -19.08 16.95 -9.19
N TYR A 47 -18.24 17.62 -8.39
CA TYR A 47 -18.33 17.67 -6.94
C TYR A 47 -18.52 19.13 -6.54
N ASN A 48 -19.77 19.54 -6.31
CA ASN A 48 -20.13 20.94 -6.11
C ASN A 48 -19.58 21.84 -7.24
N GLY A 49 -19.78 21.41 -8.50
CA GLY A 49 -19.28 22.09 -9.69
C GLY A 49 -17.79 21.86 -10.03
N LEU A 50 -17.00 21.32 -9.11
CA LEU A 50 -15.57 21.07 -9.34
C LEU A 50 -15.30 19.75 -10.05
N SER A 51 -14.20 19.69 -10.82
CA SER A 51 -13.64 18.40 -11.25
C SER A 51 -13.16 17.58 -10.06
N ARG A 52 -13.01 16.26 -10.25
CA ARG A 52 -12.46 15.38 -9.21
C ARG A 52 -11.12 15.88 -8.67
N MET A 53 -10.19 16.25 -9.55
CA MET A 53 -8.88 16.80 -9.16
C MET A 53 -9.03 18.05 -8.28
N LYS A 54 -9.78 19.06 -8.73
CA LYS A 54 -9.98 20.29 -7.97
C LYS A 54 -10.66 20.03 -6.62
N HIS A 55 -11.60 19.08 -6.59
CA HIS A 55 -12.26 18.67 -5.36
C HIS A 55 -11.28 18.03 -4.36
N LEU A 56 -10.42 17.11 -4.81
CA LEU A 56 -9.41 16.46 -3.97
C LEU A 56 -8.36 17.46 -3.46
N LEU A 57 -7.83 18.32 -4.34
CA LEU A 57 -6.87 19.36 -3.94
C LEU A 57 -7.46 20.33 -2.91
N LYS A 58 -8.74 20.73 -3.09
CA LYS A 58 -9.45 21.56 -2.12
C LYS A 58 -9.67 20.85 -0.78
N ALA A 59 -9.86 19.53 -0.79
CA ALA A 59 -9.97 18.75 0.44
C ALA A 59 -8.64 18.69 1.20
N ILE A 60 -7.51 18.55 0.49
CA ILE A 60 -6.16 18.60 1.07
C ILE A 60 -5.89 20.00 1.64
N GLU A 61 -6.11 21.05 0.83
CA GLU A 61 -5.89 22.44 1.22
C GLU A 61 -6.69 22.85 2.46
N LYS A 62 -7.91 22.33 2.63
CA LYS A 62 -8.77 22.65 3.79
C LYS A 62 -8.58 21.73 4.99
N SER A 63 -7.73 20.71 4.88
CA SER A 63 -7.52 19.73 5.93
C SER A 63 -6.97 20.39 7.20
N LYS A 64 -7.56 20.07 8.36
CA LYS A 64 -6.99 20.46 9.65
C LYS A 64 -5.68 19.75 9.92
N PHE A 65 -5.47 18.55 9.36
CA PHE A 65 -4.23 17.79 9.48
C PHE A 65 -3.02 18.65 9.08
N ILE A 66 -3.12 19.34 7.94
CA ILE A 66 -2.06 20.22 7.42
C ILE A 66 -2.08 21.58 8.12
N ASN A 67 -3.26 22.21 8.25
CA ASN A 67 -3.37 23.61 8.67
C ASN A 67 -3.22 23.87 10.18
N THR A 68 -3.25 22.84 11.03
CA THR A 68 -3.15 23.01 12.50
C THR A 68 -1.71 22.82 13.01
N SER A 69 -0.75 22.53 12.13
CA SER A 69 0.65 22.34 12.51
C SER A 69 1.36 23.68 12.68
N SER A 70 2.03 23.89 13.83
CA SER A 70 2.97 25.01 14.01
C SER A 70 4.39 24.69 13.51
N ARG A 71 4.63 23.44 13.08
CA ARG A 71 5.92 22.92 12.62
C ARG A 71 5.81 22.29 11.23
N GLU A 72 6.96 22.10 10.60
CA GLU A 72 7.10 21.32 9.37
C GLU A 72 6.61 19.88 9.56
N LEU A 73 5.82 19.40 8.60
CA LEU A 73 5.29 18.05 8.56
C LEU A 73 6.26 17.13 7.83
N VAL A 74 6.49 15.94 8.39
CA VAL A 74 7.39 14.95 7.81
C VAL A 74 6.58 13.80 7.24
N ALA A 75 6.78 13.51 5.95
CA ALA A 75 6.22 12.37 5.26
C ALA A 75 7.29 11.38 4.82
N VAL A 76 7.02 10.08 4.96
CA VAL A 76 7.85 9.00 4.41
C VAL A 76 7.07 8.26 3.34
N ILE A 77 7.66 8.07 2.15
CA ILE A 77 7.00 7.43 1.01
C ILE A 77 7.85 6.26 0.52
N THR A 78 7.29 5.06 0.44
CA THR A 78 7.92 3.93 -0.27
C THR A 78 7.54 3.90 -1.74
N GLY A 79 8.48 3.55 -2.62
CA GLY A 79 8.23 3.51 -4.05
C GLY A 79 7.95 4.90 -4.62
N ALA A 80 8.65 5.90 -4.08
CA ALA A 80 8.50 7.30 -4.46
C ALA A 80 8.85 7.55 -5.94
N ASP A 81 9.68 6.70 -6.55
CA ASP A 81 10.05 6.68 -7.96
C ASP A 81 8.99 6.06 -8.90
N GLY A 82 7.94 5.45 -8.33
CA GLY A 82 6.84 4.88 -9.10
C GLY A 82 5.90 5.94 -9.67
N SER A 83 5.05 5.53 -10.63
CA SER A 83 4.06 6.43 -11.28
C SER A 83 3.20 7.24 -10.30
N ILE A 84 2.64 6.60 -9.27
CA ILE A 84 1.83 7.25 -8.24
C ILE A 84 2.74 7.91 -7.20
N GLY A 85 3.80 7.22 -6.77
CA GLY A 85 4.74 7.72 -5.76
C GLY A 85 5.36 9.06 -6.14
N ALA A 86 5.71 9.25 -7.42
CA ALA A 86 6.31 10.49 -7.91
C ALA A 86 5.35 11.68 -7.79
N GLU A 87 4.08 11.45 -8.13
CA GLU A 87 3.03 12.46 -7.99
C GLU A 87 2.67 12.73 -6.53
N ILE A 88 2.72 11.71 -5.66
CA ILE A 88 2.56 11.90 -4.22
C ILE A 88 3.67 12.79 -3.68
N THR A 89 4.93 12.51 -4.04
CA THR A 89 6.09 13.31 -3.65
C THR A 89 5.93 14.76 -4.09
N ARG A 90 5.63 15.01 -5.37
CA ARG A 90 5.42 16.37 -5.89
C ARG A 90 4.30 17.11 -5.14
N LEU A 91 3.20 16.43 -4.88
CA LEU A 91 2.06 17.06 -4.22
C LEU A 91 2.34 17.36 -2.74
N LEU A 92 3.02 16.47 -2.01
CA LEU A 92 3.42 16.72 -0.62
C LEU A 92 4.43 17.87 -0.50
N LEU A 93 5.42 17.93 -1.40
CA LEU A 93 6.38 19.04 -1.45
C LEU A 93 5.68 20.38 -1.68
N ARG A 94 4.68 20.41 -2.58
CA ARG A 94 3.83 21.59 -2.82
C ARG A 94 3.04 22.03 -1.59
N TYR A 95 2.70 21.12 -0.68
CA TYR A 95 2.05 21.41 0.60
C TYR A 95 3.05 21.57 1.76
N ASN A 96 4.33 21.86 1.46
CA ASN A 96 5.39 22.16 2.43
C ASN A 96 5.70 21.02 3.42
N PHE A 97 5.52 19.76 2.99
CA PHE A 97 6.07 18.64 3.73
C PHE A 97 7.57 18.52 3.46
N LYS A 98 8.31 18.12 4.49
CA LYS A 98 9.58 17.41 4.28
C LYS A 98 9.28 15.97 3.92
N VAL A 99 9.79 15.53 2.78
CA VAL A 99 9.47 14.24 2.19
C VAL A 99 10.71 13.36 2.12
N VAL A 100 10.67 12.26 2.85
CA VAL A 100 11.67 11.19 2.78
C VAL A 100 11.18 10.15 1.77
N CYS A 101 11.80 10.15 0.61
CA CYS A 101 11.52 9.27 -0.51
C CYS A 101 12.41 8.02 -0.43
N LEU A 102 11.76 6.88 -0.26
CA LEU A 102 12.42 5.57 -0.25
C LEU A 102 12.25 4.94 -1.64
N VAL A 103 13.39 4.77 -2.32
CA VAL A 103 13.48 4.30 -3.71
C VAL A 103 14.53 3.22 -3.83
N ARG A 104 14.52 2.41 -4.90
CA ARG A 104 15.53 1.36 -5.08
C ARG A 104 16.89 1.91 -5.52
N ASN A 105 16.89 2.99 -6.30
CA ASN A 105 18.11 3.60 -6.81
C ASN A 105 17.96 5.14 -6.86
N CYS A 106 18.62 5.83 -5.92
CA CYS A 106 18.67 7.28 -5.83
C CYS A 106 19.36 7.95 -7.03
N ASP A 107 20.26 7.25 -7.73
CA ASP A 107 20.97 7.80 -8.89
C ASP A 107 20.01 8.02 -10.06
N ASN A 108 18.92 7.25 -10.12
CA ASN A 108 17.83 7.46 -11.05
C ASN A 108 16.84 8.49 -10.48
N SER A 109 17.27 9.74 -10.29
CA SER A 109 16.44 10.83 -9.74
C SER A 109 15.65 11.62 -10.79
N GLY A 110 15.81 11.30 -12.08
CA GLY A 110 15.17 12.04 -13.19
C GLY A 110 13.64 11.99 -13.21
N TRP A 111 13.00 11.17 -12.36
CA TRP A 111 11.55 11.22 -12.15
C TRP A 111 11.11 12.45 -11.35
N LEU A 112 12.02 13.17 -10.69
CA LEU A 112 11.76 14.47 -10.06
C LEU A 112 12.49 15.57 -10.80
N ASP A 113 11.75 16.37 -11.57
CA ASP A 113 12.26 17.62 -12.14
C ASP A 113 12.25 18.72 -11.05
N ASN A 114 13.11 18.59 -10.03
CA ASN A 114 12.96 19.29 -8.76
C ASN A 114 14.18 20.17 -8.38
N SER A 115 14.43 21.25 -9.11
CA SER A 115 15.34 22.30 -8.59
C SER A 115 14.69 23.11 -7.46
N GLU A 116 13.37 23.30 -7.48
CA GLU A 116 12.65 24.17 -6.53
C GLU A 116 12.52 23.58 -5.11
N TYR A 117 12.38 22.26 -4.98
CA TYR A 117 12.01 21.60 -3.71
C TYR A 117 13.15 20.83 -3.03
N GLN A 118 14.41 21.02 -3.45
CA GLN A 118 15.53 20.20 -2.99
C GLN A 118 15.72 20.20 -1.46
N LEU A 119 15.45 21.32 -0.79
CA LEU A 119 15.64 21.44 0.66
C LEU A 119 14.70 20.55 1.48
N ASN A 120 13.50 20.29 0.96
CA ASN A 120 12.47 19.50 1.65
C ASN A 120 12.43 18.04 1.17
N LEU A 121 13.32 17.65 0.26
CA LEU A 121 13.35 16.32 -0.33
C LEU A 121 14.58 15.56 0.16
N VAL A 122 14.37 14.35 0.70
CA VAL A 122 15.45 13.44 1.07
C VAL A 122 15.25 12.13 0.34
N LEU A 123 16.27 11.67 -0.40
CA LEU A 123 16.25 10.36 -1.05
C LEU A 123 17.04 9.35 -0.21
N ARG A 124 16.49 8.14 -0.03
CA ARG A 124 17.19 7.00 0.57
C ARG A 124 16.97 5.75 -0.29
N ASN A 125 18.05 4.99 -0.48
CA ASN A 125 17.99 3.68 -1.12
C ASN A 125 17.36 2.67 -0.17
N VAL A 126 16.47 1.84 -0.70
CA VAL A 126 15.99 0.62 -0.04
C VAL A 126 15.48 -0.38 -1.08
N ASP A 127 15.96 -1.62 -1.02
CA ASP A 127 15.33 -2.76 -1.66
C ASP A 127 14.26 -3.38 -0.75
N LEU A 128 12.99 -3.15 -1.08
CA LEU A 128 11.86 -3.70 -0.33
C LEU A 128 11.74 -5.24 -0.41
N SER A 129 12.52 -5.90 -1.26
CA SER A 129 12.62 -7.35 -1.30
C SER A 129 13.66 -7.92 -0.33
N ASN A 130 14.50 -7.06 0.27
CA ASN A 130 15.47 -7.39 1.32
C ASN A 130 14.96 -6.86 2.66
N LEU A 131 14.33 -7.71 3.48
CA LEU A 131 13.65 -7.26 4.69
C LEU A 131 14.61 -6.74 5.77
N ARG A 132 15.86 -7.23 5.78
CA ARG A 132 16.90 -6.73 6.69
C ARG A 132 17.30 -5.30 6.35
N GLU A 133 17.54 -5.02 5.08
CA GLU A 133 17.83 -3.67 4.59
C GLU A 133 16.67 -2.70 4.90
N VAL A 134 15.42 -3.14 4.69
CA VAL A 134 14.24 -2.37 5.06
C VAL A 134 14.27 -1.98 6.54
N LYS A 135 14.60 -2.93 7.42
CA LYS A 135 14.68 -2.69 8.87
C LYS A 135 15.83 -1.73 9.23
N GLU A 136 17.01 -1.92 8.64
CA GLU A 136 18.18 -1.06 8.86
C GLU A 136 17.86 0.40 8.48
N VAL A 137 17.33 0.60 7.27
CA VAL A 137 16.93 1.93 6.78
C VAL A 137 15.83 2.53 7.66
N ALA A 138 14.80 1.77 8.01
CA ALA A 138 13.72 2.25 8.86
C ALA A 138 14.19 2.66 10.27
N THR A 139 15.15 1.90 10.83
CA THR A 139 15.73 2.19 12.14
C THR A 139 16.61 3.45 12.09
N LEU A 140 17.40 3.61 11.03
CA LEU A 140 18.17 4.84 10.79
C LEU A 140 17.23 6.06 10.73
N LEU A 141 16.14 5.96 9.95
CA LEU A 141 15.15 7.03 9.85
C LEU A 141 14.46 7.34 11.18
N ALA A 142 14.16 6.31 11.98
CA ALA A 142 13.57 6.51 13.31
C ALA A 142 14.49 7.29 14.27
N ASN A 143 15.81 7.22 14.05
CA ASN A 143 16.81 7.96 14.82
C ASN A 143 17.05 9.37 14.25
N GLU A 144 17.01 9.53 12.93
CA GLU A 144 17.23 10.83 12.25
C GLU A 144 16.04 11.78 12.40
N TYR A 145 14.81 11.25 12.43
CA TYR A 145 13.58 12.04 12.43
C TYR A 145 12.87 11.93 13.79
N PRO A 146 12.84 13.00 14.60
CA PRO A 146 12.20 12.96 15.92
C PRO A 146 10.68 12.82 15.86
N HIS A 147 10.07 13.17 14.72
CA HIS A 147 8.64 13.04 14.45
C HIS A 147 8.38 12.61 13.01
N ILE A 148 7.33 11.83 12.79
CA ILE A 148 6.81 11.46 11.46
C ILE A 148 5.29 11.60 11.48
N ASP A 149 4.73 12.36 10.55
CA ASP A 149 3.30 12.68 10.53
C ASP A 149 2.51 11.77 9.58
N LEU A 150 3.13 11.41 8.45
CA LEU A 150 2.47 10.67 7.38
C LEU A 150 3.42 9.62 6.81
N ILE A 151 2.98 8.36 6.79
CA ILE A 151 3.67 7.29 6.03
C ILE A 151 2.75 6.86 4.90
N ILE A 152 3.26 6.85 3.67
CA ILE A 152 2.56 6.31 2.51
C ILE A 152 3.34 5.11 1.99
N CYS A 153 2.81 3.93 2.24
CA CYS A 153 3.30 2.67 1.70
C CYS A 153 2.77 2.50 0.26
N SER A 154 3.41 3.20 -0.69
CA SER A 154 2.98 3.25 -2.09
C SER A 154 3.64 2.19 -2.97
N ALA A 155 4.77 1.63 -2.56
CA ALA A 155 5.45 0.63 -3.36
C ALA A 155 4.58 -0.63 -3.58
N GLY A 156 4.85 -1.33 -4.67
CA GLY A 156 4.30 -2.65 -4.85
C GLY A 156 4.68 -3.29 -6.17
N ILE A 157 4.60 -4.61 -6.18
CA ILE A 157 4.81 -5.45 -7.35
C ILE A 157 3.54 -6.24 -7.65
N MET A 158 3.40 -6.68 -8.89
CA MET A 158 2.21 -7.32 -9.40
C MET A 158 2.56 -8.32 -10.51
N LEU A 159 1.90 -9.47 -10.48
CA LEU A 159 1.98 -10.55 -11.48
C LEU A 159 3.39 -11.13 -11.70
N GLN A 160 4.34 -10.92 -10.79
CA GLN A 160 5.67 -11.52 -10.93
C GLN A 160 5.58 -13.05 -10.90
N PRO A 161 6.46 -13.77 -11.61
CA PRO A 161 6.61 -15.21 -11.42
C PRO A 161 6.94 -15.56 -9.97
N PHE A 162 6.65 -16.79 -9.55
CA PHE A 162 6.99 -17.25 -8.21
C PHE A 162 8.49 -17.10 -7.96
N LYS A 163 8.84 -16.40 -6.89
CA LYS A 163 10.20 -16.22 -6.40
C LYS A 163 10.20 -16.03 -4.89
N LEU A 164 11.24 -16.51 -4.24
CA LEU A 164 11.52 -16.22 -2.83
C LEU A 164 12.50 -15.05 -2.72
N THR A 165 12.29 -14.19 -1.73
CA THR A 165 13.28 -13.21 -1.28
C THR A 165 14.45 -13.89 -0.57
N SER A 166 15.53 -13.15 -0.31
CA SER A 166 16.65 -13.60 0.52
C SER A 166 16.21 -14.07 1.90
N ASP A 167 15.12 -13.50 2.42
CA ASP A 167 14.53 -13.84 3.73
C ASP A 167 13.55 -15.03 3.65
N GLY A 168 13.40 -15.68 2.49
CA GLY A 168 12.60 -16.89 2.33
C GLY A 168 11.09 -16.67 2.15
N PHE A 169 10.64 -15.44 1.88
CA PHE A 169 9.23 -15.10 1.66
C PHE A 169 8.89 -14.96 0.17
N GLU A 170 7.66 -15.27 -0.20
CA GLU A 170 7.18 -15.02 -1.57
C GLU A 170 7.18 -13.51 -1.84
N THR A 171 7.65 -13.13 -3.03
CA THR A 171 8.02 -11.73 -3.30
C THR A 171 6.84 -10.76 -3.17
N HIS A 172 5.61 -11.09 -3.61
CA HIS A 172 4.47 -10.20 -3.45
C HIS A 172 4.13 -9.98 -1.97
N TYR A 173 4.16 -11.04 -1.16
CA TYR A 173 3.95 -10.93 0.28
C TYR A 173 5.04 -10.11 0.96
N ALA A 174 6.30 -10.36 0.62
CA ALA A 174 7.44 -9.64 1.16
C ALA A 174 7.38 -8.14 0.82
N VAL A 175 7.25 -7.79 -0.46
CA VAL A 175 7.33 -6.40 -0.94
C VAL A 175 6.05 -5.63 -0.66
N ASN A 176 4.86 -6.21 -0.86
CA ASN A 176 3.62 -5.45 -0.73
C ASN A 176 3.16 -5.32 0.74
N LEU A 177 3.51 -6.28 1.60
CA LEU A 177 3.08 -6.30 3.00
C LEU A 177 4.23 -6.27 4.00
N LEU A 178 5.11 -7.28 4.03
CA LEU A 178 6.06 -7.44 5.14
C LEU A 178 7.03 -6.27 5.26
N SER A 179 7.61 -5.83 4.14
CA SER A 179 8.52 -4.69 4.10
C SER A 179 7.87 -3.42 4.66
N HIS A 180 6.62 -3.15 4.27
CA HIS A 180 5.85 -2.02 4.78
C HIS A 180 5.49 -2.18 6.26
N ALA A 181 5.15 -3.38 6.71
CA ALA A 181 4.85 -3.65 8.12
C ALA A 181 6.10 -3.45 9.00
N ILE A 182 7.28 -3.92 8.55
CA ILE A 182 8.56 -3.69 9.20
C ILE A 182 8.87 -2.19 9.25
N MET A 183 8.80 -1.51 8.10
CA MET A 183 9.04 -0.07 7.98
C MET A 183 8.15 0.71 8.96
N VAL A 184 6.84 0.48 8.96
CA VAL A 184 5.91 1.15 9.86
C VAL A 184 6.21 0.82 11.31
N ASN A 185 6.50 -0.43 11.65
CA ASN A 185 6.85 -0.83 13.03
C ASN A 185 8.07 -0.07 13.56
N CYS A 186 9.16 -0.01 12.80
CA CYS A 186 10.37 0.72 13.18
C CYS A 186 10.10 2.23 13.32
N LEU A 187 9.23 2.78 12.47
CA LEU A 187 8.87 4.19 12.48
C LEU A 187 7.75 4.54 13.48
N LEU A 188 7.19 3.58 14.23
CA LEU A 188 6.13 3.87 15.21
C LEU A 188 6.59 4.86 16.29
N SER A 189 7.84 4.75 16.76
CA SER A 189 8.39 5.60 17.82
C SER A 189 8.29 7.10 17.49
N PRO A 190 8.81 7.60 16.36
CA PRO A 190 8.60 9.01 15.98
C PRO A 190 7.17 9.36 15.56
N MET A 191 6.29 8.38 15.28
CA MET A 191 4.88 8.66 14.99
C MET A 191 4.02 8.91 16.25
N ILE A 192 4.37 8.33 17.39
CA ILE A 192 3.57 8.41 18.63
C ILE A 192 4.07 9.46 19.62
N LYS A 193 5.27 10.01 19.40
CA LYS A 193 5.83 11.08 20.22
C LYS A 193 5.15 12.41 19.89
N TYR A 194 4.80 13.16 20.94
CA TYR A 194 4.47 14.57 20.80
C TYR A 194 5.76 15.38 20.65
N SER A 195 5.77 16.35 19.75
CA SER A 195 6.86 17.32 19.69
C SER A 195 6.75 18.33 20.83
N ALA A 196 7.89 18.85 21.32
CA ALA A 196 7.88 19.93 22.31
C ALA A 196 7.11 21.15 21.75
N GLY A 197 6.07 21.60 22.46
CA GLY A 197 5.24 22.75 22.07
C GLY A 197 4.03 22.43 21.18
N GLU A 198 3.78 21.15 20.85
CA GLU A 198 2.59 20.75 20.10
C GLU A 198 1.34 20.87 20.99
N SER A 199 0.48 21.87 20.72
CA SER A 199 -0.78 22.08 21.46
C SER A 199 -1.98 21.33 20.87
N CYS A 200 -1.83 20.75 19.67
CA CYS A 200 -2.93 20.09 18.96
C CYS A 200 -2.85 18.57 19.08
N VAL A 201 -3.96 17.95 19.49
CA VAL A 201 -4.13 16.49 19.45
C VAL A 201 -4.45 16.11 18.00
N ARG A 202 -3.43 15.75 17.22
CA ARG A 202 -3.58 15.25 15.85
C ARG A 202 -3.03 13.84 15.78
N ASP A 203 -3.68 12.92 15.08
CA ASP A 203 -3.11 11.59 14.87
C ASP A 203 -1.97 11.62 13.85
N SER A 204 -1.01 10.73 13.95
CA SER A 204 -0.15 10.37 12.83
C SER A 204 -0.91 9.45 11.88
N ARG A 205 -0.57 9.47 10.59
CA ARG A 205 -1.36 8.83 9.53
C ARG A 205 -0.51 7.83 8.77
N VAL A 206 -1.08 6.65 8.53
CA VAL A 206 -0.43 5.59 7.73
C VAL A 206 -1.39 5.16 6.62
N VAL A 207 -0.93 5.22 5.37
CA VAL A 207 -1.74 4.87 4.20
C VAL A 207 -1.03 3.76 3.42
N PHE A 208 -1.68 2.60 3.32
CA PHE A 208 -1.20 1.50 2.48
C PHE A 208 -1.93 1.47 1.15
N LEU A 209 -1.20 1.52 0.04
CA LEU A 209 -1.80 1.31 -1.27
C LEU A 209 -2.10 -0.19 -1.44
N SER A 210 -3.39 -0.49 -1.40
CA SER A 210 -3.95 -1.78 -1.72
C SER A 210 -4.38 -1.81 -3.20
N SER A 211 -5.46 -2.51 -3.54
CA SER A 211 -6.06 -2.58 -4.87
C SER A 211 -7.49 -3.09 -4.75
N ALA A 212 -8.34 -2.84 -5.73
CA ALA A 212 -9.65 -3.49 -5.85
C ALA A 212 -9.56 -5.02 -5.90
N THR A 213 -8.41 -5.58 -6.32
CA THR A 213 -8.16 -7.03 -6.31
C THR A 213 -8.07 -7.63 -4.90
N ALA A 214 -7.97 -6.79 -3.86
CA ALA A 214 -8.10 -7.23 -2.48
C ALA A 214 -9.44 -7.96 -2.22
N HIS A 215 -10.50 -7.63 -2.97
CA HIS A 215 -11.80 -8.32 -2.90
C HIS A 215 -11.78 -9.75 -3.48
N LEU A 216 -10.76 -10.10 -4.29
CA LEU A 216 -10.56 -11.45 -4.84
C LEU A 216 -9.65 -12.31 -3.97
N GLY A 217 -8.97 -11.71 -3.00
CA GLY A 217 -8.12 -12.46 -2.09
C GLY A 217 -8.97 -13.33 -1.16
N PHE A 218 -8.46 -14.52 -0.91
CA PHE A 218 -9.01 -15.45 0.05
C PHE A 218 -7.92 -15.83 1.04
N PHE A 219 -8.31 -16.00 2.30
CA PHE A 219 -7.37 -16.42 3.34
C PHE A 219 -6.93 -17.86 3.08
N ASN A 220 -5.67 -18.05 2.73
CA ASN A 220 -5.08 -19.34 2.35
C ASN A 220 -3.86 -19.67 3.20
N SER A 221 -3.32 -20.89 3.00
CA SER A 221 -2.19 -21.42 3.76
C SER A 221 -0.91 -20.61 3.65
N MET A 222 -0.70 -19.85 2.56
CA MET A 222 0.46 -18.97 2.41
C MET A 222 0.51 -17.89 3.49
N LEU A 223 -0.66 -17.41 3.95
CA LEU A 223 -0.76 -16.47 5.06
C LEU A 223 -0.63 -17.13 6.43
N GLN A 224 -0.59 -18.47 6.50
CA GLN A 224 -0.56 -19.26 7.73
C GLN A 224 0.73 -20.03 7.95
N ASP A 225 1.49 -20.35 6.90
CA ASP A 225 2.69 -21.17 6.98
C ASP A 225 3.59 -20.97 5.75
N ASN A 226 4.86 -20.59 5.98
CA ASN A 226 5.81 -20.35 4.89
C ASN A 226 6.17 -21.67 4.19
N SER A 227 6.16 -22.80 4.91
CA SER A 227 6.50 -24.11 4.36
C SER A 227 5.49 -24.59 3.30
N LYS A 228 4.25 -24.07 3.35
CA LYS A 228 3.16 -24.42 2.43
C LYS A 228 3.08 -23.49 1.22
N MET A 229 3.98 -22.52 1.11
CA MET A 229 3.90 -21.44 0.12
C MET A 229 4.05 -21.96 -1.31
N PHE A 230 4.99 -22.89 -1.55
CA PHE A 230 5.16 -23.57 -2.85
C PHE A 230 3.89 -24.29 -3.32
N HIS A 231 3.12 -24.85 -2.39
CA HIS A 231 1.87 -25.55 -2.70
C HIS A 231 0.66 -24.63 -2.81
N THR A 232 0.79 -23.37 -2.39
CA THR A 232 -0.32 -22.41 -2.36
C THR A 232 -0.24 -21.40 -3.51
N TYR A 233 0.97 -21.08 -3.97
CA TYR A 233 1.15 -20.20 -5.11
C TYR A 233 0.64 -20.88 -6.38
N ARG A 234 -0.42 -20.31 -6.96
CA ARG A 234 -0.96 -20.79 -8.25
C ARG A 234 -0.44 -19.95 -9.41
N ASN A 235 -0.61 -18.63 -9.31
CA ASN A 235 -0.19 -17.68 -10.33
C ASN A 235 -0.05 -16.27 -9.73
N GLY A 236 0.55 -15.37 -10.51
CA GLY A 236 0.81 -13.99 -10.08
C GLY A 236 -0.46 -13.19 -9.78
N TYR A 237 -1.61 -13.51 -10.41
CA TYR A 237 -2.89 -12.85 -10.14
C TYR A 237 -3.38 -13.20 -8.74
N GLN A 238 -3.33 -14.49 -8.39
CA GLN A 238 -3.69 -14.97 -7.06
C GLN A 238 -2.73 -14.41 -6.00
N ALA A 239 -1.41 -14.46 -6.23
CA ALA A 239 -0.42 -13.97 -5.29
C ALA A 239 -0.58 -12.46 -5.02
N TYR A 240 -0.72 -11.66 -6.09
CA TYR A 240 -0.99 -10.23 -5.96
C TYR A 240 -2.28 -9.95 -5.20
N SER A 241 -3.40 -10.57 -5.59
CA SER A 241 -4.71 -10.37 -4.93
C SER A 241 -4.65 -10.77 -3.46
N THR A 242 -3.96 -11.88 -3.13
CA THR A 242 -3.73 -12.34 -1.76
C THR A 242 -2.90 -11.32 -0.96
N SER A 243 -1.84 -10.76 -1.56
CA SER A 243 -1.03 -9.73 -0.90
C SER A 243 -1.82 -8.45 -0.58
N LYS A 244 -2.67 -7.98 -1.51
CA LYS A 244 -3.49 -6.78 -1.34
C LYS A 244 -4.67 -7.00 -0.37
N PHE A 245 -5.21 -8.22 -0.33
CA PHE A 245 -6.14 -8.67 0.69
C PHE A 245 -5.48 -8.68 2.07
N ALA A 246 -4.28 -9.26 2.19
CA ALA A 246 -3.54 -9.34 3.45
C ALA A 246 -3.20 -7.96 4.03
N ILE A 247 -2.86 -6.97 3.18
CA ILE A 247 -2.73 -5.55 3.60
C ILE A 247 -3.97 -5.09 4.35
N SER A 248 -5.16 -5.24 3.76
CA SER A 248 -6.39 -4.71 4.37
C SER A 248 -6.71 -5.39 5.69
N LEU A 249 -6.47 -6.70 5.79
CA LEU A 249 -6.66 -7.44 7.05
C LEU A 249 -5.66 -7.01 8.13
N TYR A 250 -4.39 -6.88 7.76
CA TYR A 250 -3.33 -6.46 8.66
C TYR A 250 -3.58 -5.05 9.20
N ILE A 251 -3.97 -4.11 8.34
CA ILE A 251 -4.22 -2.72 8.72
C ILE A 251 -5.43 -2.59 9.64
N GLU A 252 -6.50 -3.36 9.41
CA GLU A 252 -7.67 -3.35 10.29
C GLU A 252 -7.30 -3.74 11.73
N GLU A 253 -6.55 -4.83 11.89
CA GLU A 253 -6.12 -5.28 13.21
C GLU A 253 -5.01 -4.39 13.79
N MET A 254 -4.02 -3.97 12.99
CA MET A 254 -2.96 -3.05 13.43
C MET A 254 -3.56 -1.74 13.97
N ASN A 255 -4.49 -1.14 13.25
CA ASN A 255 -5.17 0.07 13.68
C ASN A 255 -5.90 -0.14 15.01
N LYS A 256 -6.65 -1.24 15.14
CA LYS A 256 -7.34 -1.58 16.40
C LYS A 256 -6.36 -1.71 17.58
N GLN A 257 -5.24 -2.41 17.38
CA GLN A 257 -4.22 -2.61 18.42
C GLN A 257 -3.54 -1.30 18.82
N MET A 258 -3.23 -0.42 17.86
CA MET A 258 -2.63 0.89 18.13
C MET A 258 -3.59 1.81 18.90
N GLN A 259 -4.86 1.86 18.50
CA GLN A 259 -5.88 2.67 19.16
C GLN A 259 -6.08 2.24 20.62
N GLN A 260 -6.00 0.94 20.92
CA GLN A 260 -6.07 0.43 22.29
C GLN A 260 -4.84 0.82 23.14
N LYS A 261 -3.63 0.81 22.55
CA LYS A 261 -2.39 1.18 23.27
C LYS A 261 -2.30 2.68 23.59
N CYS A 262 -2.70 3.55 22.65
CA CYS A 262 -2.53 5.00 22.81
C CYS A 262 -3.40 5.58 23.92
N VAL A 263 -4.60 5.03 24.14
CA VAL A 263 -5.51 5.42 25.24
C VAL A 263 -4.83 5.29 26.61
N THR A 264 -3.90 4.35 26.76
CA THR A 264 -3.23 4.06 28.04
C THR A 264 -1.97 4.91 28.27
N ALA A 265 -1.29 5.34 27.20
CA ALA A 265 0.09 5.83 27.28
C ALA A 265 0.26 7.36 27.19
N ASN A 266 -0.82 8.14 27.11
CA ASN A 266 -0.78 9.59 26.84
C ASN A 266 0.12 9.94 25.62
N GLN A 267 0.01 9.13 24.57
CA GLN A 267 0.80 9.24 23.34
C GLN A 267 -0.09 9.73 22.19
N ARG A 268 0.55 10.27 21.15
CA ARG A 268 -0.13 10.61 19.90
C ARG A 268 -0.69 9.34 19.27
N THR A 269 -1.96 9.35 18.85
CA THR A 269 -2.53 8.16 18.22
C THR A 269 -2.06 8.01 16.77
N VAL A 270 -2.04 6.78 16.27
CA VAL A 270 -1.75 6.47 14.86
C VAL A 270 -3.01 5.89 14.24
N THR A 271 -3.45 6.50 13.15
CA THR A 271 -4.58 6.01 12.35
C THR A 271 -4.05 5.46 11.03
N ALA A 272 -4.30 4.17 10.81
CA ALA A 272 -3.86 3.46 9.61
C ALA A 272 -5.05 3.06 8.74
N ILE A 273 -4.89 3.17 7.42
CA ILE A 273 -5.90 2.79 6.42
C ILE A 273 -5.25 2.08 5.24
N SER A 274 -6.05 1.34 4.49
CA SER A 274 -5.68 0.86 3.17
C SER A 274 -6.55 1.53 2.10
N VAL A 275 -6.02 1.74 0.90
CA VAL A 275 -6.71 2.45 -0.18
C VAL A 275 -6.53 1.74 -1.51
N HIS A 276 -7.59 1.65 -2.31
CA HIS A 276 -7.49 1.41 -3.76
C HIS A 276 -7.23 2.75 -4.45
N PRO A 277 -6.02 3.00 -4.97
CA PRO A 277 -5.69 4.30 -5.57
C PRO A 277 -6.35 4.49 -6.95
N GLY A 278 -6.81 3.41 -7.56
CA GLY A 278 -7.36 3.36 -8.91
C GLY A 278 -6.53 2.53 -9.87
N CYS A 279 -7.10 2.22 -11.04
CA CYS A 279 -6.42 1.57 -12.14
C CYS A 279 -5.58 2.61 -12.91
N VAL A 280 -4.30 2.70 -12.55
CA VAL A 280 -3.34 3.64 -13.16
C VAL A 280 -2.40 2.91 -14.11
N ALA A 281 -2.35 3.33 -15.38
CA ALA A 281 -1.38 2.82 -16.34
C ALA A 281 0.04 3.12 -15.86
N SER A 282 0.80 2.07 -15.52
CA SER A 282 2.06 2.19 -14.81
C SER A 282 2.96 0.97 -15.03
N GLY A 283 4.21 1.05 -14.56
CA GLY A 283 5.15 -0.07 -14.55
C GLY A 283 4.64 -1.29 -13.75
N LEU A 284 3.59 -1.15 -12.94
CA LEU A 284 2.97 -2.27 -12.24
C LEU A 284 2.49 -3.38 -13.20
N TYR A 285 2.15 -3.03 -14.45
CA TYR A 285 1.74 -3.98 -15.49
C TYR A 285 2.89 -4.64 -16.27
N GLU A 286 4.15 -4.45 -15.88
CA GLU A 286 5.32 -5.01 -16.58
C GLU A 286 5.23 -6.53 -16.81
N HIS A 287 4.74 -7.24 -15.80
CA HIS A 287 4.59 -8.71 -15.81
C HIS A 287 3.20 -9.18 -16.26
N ALA A 288 2.34 -8.27 -16.73
CA ALA A 288 1.06 -8.66 -17.35
C ALA A 288 1.28 -9.34 -18.70
N ASN A 289 0.29 -10.10 -19.16
CA ASN A 289 0.37 -10.74 -20.48
C ASN A 289 0.49 -9.70 -21.61
N THR A 290 1.10 -10.10 -22.73
CA THR A 290 1.42 -9.20 -23.85
C THR A 290 0.20 -8.46 -24.38
N LEU A 291 -0.95 -9.13 -24.46
CA LEU A 291 -2.22 -8.52 -24.90
C LEU A 291 -2.67 -7.40 -23.95
N THR A 292 -2.60 -7.64 -22.63
CA THR A 292 -2.97 -6.65 -21.61
C THR A 292 -2.04 -5.46 -21.65
N LYS A 293 -0.73 -5.67 -21.78
CA LYS A 293 0.24 -4.58 -21.94
C LYS A 293 -0.06 -3.76 -23.19
N ALA A 294 -0.29 -4.41 -24.32
CA ALA A 294 -0.63 -3.73 -25.57
C ALA A 294 -1.91 -2.90 -25.42
N MET A 295 -2.98 -3.48 -24.87
CA MET A 295 -4.25 -2.77 -24.64
C MET A 295 -4.09 -1.58 -23.71
N ILE A 296 -3.35 -1.74 -22.60
CA ILE A 296 -3.13 -0.66 -21.63
C ILE A 296 -2.34 0.49 -22.27
N PHE A 297 -1.16 0.21 -22.80
CA PHE A 297 -0.25 1.26 -23.27
C PHE A 297 -0.63 1.84 -24.63
N ARG A 298 -1.48 1.17 -25.43
CA ARG A 298 -1.96 1.70 -26.72
C ARG A 298 -3.32 2.39 -26.64
N LEU A 299 -4.24 1.88 -25.81
CA LEU A 299 -5.64 2.30 -25.84
C LEU A 299 -6.16 2.75 -24.47
N LEU A 300 -6.03 1.89 -23.45
CA LEU A 300 -6.72 2.11 -22.19
C LEU A 300 -6.09 3.19 -21.31
N TRP A 301 -4.83 3.56 -21.53
CA TRP A 301 -4.16 4.61 -20.74
C TRP A 301 -4.93 5.95 -20.74
N ILE A 302 -5.69 6.25 -21.80
CA ILE A 302 -6.49 7.47 -21.92
C ILE A 302 -7.70 7.46 -20.97
N VAL A 303 -8.32 6.28 -20.79
CA VAL A 303 -9.51 6.09 -19.95
C VAL A 303 -9.17 5.74 -18.50
N MET A 304 -8.00 5.13 -18.27
CA MET A 304 -7.49 4.79 -16.96
C MET A 304 -7.20 6.05 -16.12
N ARG A 305 -7.17 5.88 -14.80
CA ARG A 305 -6.93 6.98 -13.87
C ARG A 305 -5.55 7.58 -14.06
N ASN A 306 -5.48 8.91 -14.06
CA ASN A 306 -4.21 9.63 -14.10
C ASN A 306 -3.44 9.41 -12.77
N PRO A 307 -2.12 9.14 -12.80
CA PRO A 307 -1.31 9.00 -11.58
C PRO A 307 -1.46 10.16 -10.58
N ALA A 308 -1.59 11.41 -11.07
CA ALA A 308 -1.78 12.58 -10.21
C ALA A 308 -3.13 12.57 -9.47
N LEU A 309 -4.19 12.02 -10.08
CA LEU A 309 -5.48 11.84 -9.40
C LEU A 309 -5.39 10.77 -8.31
N ALA A 310 -4.70 9.67 -8.59
CA ALA A 310 -4.45 8.61 -7.61
C ALA A 310 -3.63 9.13 -6.41
N ALA A 311 -2.60 9.95 -6.69
CA ALA A 311 -1.82 10.62 -5.67
C ALA A 311 -2.66 11.59 -4.84
N ALA A 312 -3.45 12.45 -5.50
CA ALA A 312 -4.33 13.39 -4.81
C ALA A 312 -5.39 12.68 -3.94
N GLU A 313 -5.97 11.58 -4.41
CA GLU A 313 -6.91 10.78 -3.60
C GLU A 313 -6.22 10.15 -2.39
N THR A 314 -5.02 9.61 -2.57
CA THR A 314 -4.21 9.03 -1.49
C THR A 314 -3.89 10.06 -0.42
N ILE A 315 -3.41 11.25 -0.81
CA ILE A 315 -3.06 12.33 0.12
C ILE A 315 -4.31 12.92 0.77
N ALA A 316 -5.40 13.11 0.03
CA ALA A 316 -6.66 13.59 0.59
C ALA A 316 -7.20 12.66 1.68
N LEU A 317 -7.07 11.34 1.52
CA LEU A 317 -7.39 10.37 2.56
C LEU A 317 -6.40 10.41 3.72
N GLY A 318 -5.10 10.43 3.43
CA GLY A 318 -4.05 10.51 4.45
C GLY A 318 -4.19 11.74 5.35
N CYS A 319 -4.69 12.85 4.80
CA CYS A 319 -4.91 14.10 5.52
C CYS A 319 -6.38 14.30 5.94
N ALA A 320 -7.27 13.32 5.82
CA ALA A 320 -8.68 13.52 6.14
C ALA A 320 -8.90 13.75 7.65
N ASP A 321 -9.73 14.73 8.00
CA ASP A 321 -10.02 15.09 9.40
C ASP A 321 -10.84 14.00 10.11
N ASN A 322 -11.84 13.43 9.42
CA ASN A 322 -12.75 12.41 9.95
C ASN A 322 -12.40 11.00 9.44
N LEU A 323 -11.11 10.68 9.39
CA LEU A 323 -10.63 9.42 8.84
C LEU A 323 -11.05 8.25 9.74
N LYS A 324 -11.80 7.29 9.19
CA LYS A 324 -12.11 6.03 9.88
C LYS A 324 -10.92 5.08 9.74
N GLY A 325 -10.17 4.90 10.82
CA GLY A 325 -9.04 3.97 10.90
C GLY A 325 -9.45 2.51 10.68
N GLY A 326 -8.50 1.70 10.21
CA GLY A 326 -8.68 0.27 9.93
C GLY A 326 -9.59 -0.04 8.75
N CYS A 327 -10.10 0.97 8.04
CA CYS A 327 -10.97 0.78 6.89
C CYS A 327 -10.17 0.68 5.59
N TYR A 328 -10.74 -0.07 4.64
CA TYR A 328 -10.27 -0.12 3.26
C TYR A 328 -11.08 0.88 2.44
N TYR A 329 -10.42 1.84 1.80
CA TYR A 329 -11.05 2.92 1.07
C TYR A 329 -11.07 2.66 -0.44
N GLN A 330 -12.20 2.97 -1.07
CA GLN A 330 -12.32 3.10 -2.51
C GLN A 330 -13.04 4.40 -2.83
N HIS A 331 -12.49 5.21 -3.73
CA HIS A 331 -13.14 6.44 -4.22
C HIS A 331 -13.51 7.42 -3.08
N MET A 332 -12.63 7.61 -2.11
CA MET A 332 -12.85 8.37 -0.85
C MET A 332 -13.93 7.78 0.10
N THR A 333 -14.45 6.59 -0.16
CA THR A 333 -15.51 5.96 0.65
C THR A 333 -14.95 4.78 1.46
N PRO A 334 -15.21 4.71 2.77
CA PRO A 334 -14.79 3.56 3.59
C PRO A 334 -15.63 2.34 3.24
N THR A 335 -14.96 1.23 3.00
CA THR A 335 -15.53 -0.10 2.72
C THR A 335 -14.79 -1.15 3.56
N ARG A 336 -15.15 -2.43 3.43
CA ARG A 336 -14.53 -3.51 4.19
C ARG A 336 -14.21 -4.69 3.28
N ILE A 337 -13.05 -5.29 3.53
CA ILE A 337 -12.70 -6.61 3.00
C ILE A 337 -13.27 -7.68 3.94
N LEU A 338 -14.03 -8.61 3.39
CA LEU A 338 -14.70 -9.65 4.15
C LEU A 338 -13.68 -10.71 4.62
N CYS A 339 -13.49 -10.79 5.94
CA CYS A 339 -12.75 -11.86 6.61
C CYS A 339 -13.15 -11.89 8.09
N THR A 340 -13.03 -13.05 8.73
CA THR A 340 -13.36 -13.18 10.15
C THR A 340 -12.34 -12.46 11.04
N ALA A 341 -12.78 -11.94 12.19
CA ALA A 341 -11.90 -11.27 13.15
C ALA A 341 -10.74 -12.19 13.62
N ALA A 342 -11.01 -13.49 13.80
CA ALA A 342 -10.00 -14.48 14.17
C ALA A 342 -8.86 -14.58 13.13
N LYS A 343 -9.21 -14.62 11.82
CA LYS A 343 -8.23 -14.69 10.74
C LYS A 343 -7.42 -13.40 10.59
N LYS A 344 -8.06 -12.23 10.81
CA LYS A 344 -7.37 -10.92 10.83
C LYS A 344 -6.32 -10.89 11.95
N LYS A 345 -6.71 -11.29 13.16
CA LYS A 345 -5.82 -11.40 14.31
C LYS A 345 -4.67 -12.39 14.06
N GLN A 346 -4.97 -13.57 13.51
CA GLN A 346 -3.95 -14.57 13.16
C GLN A 346 -2.89 -14.02 12.20
N LEU A 347 -3.30 -13.32 11.14
CA LEU A 347 -2.35 -12.70 10.19
C LEU A 347 -1.51 -11.62 10.88
N TYR A 348 -2.14 -10.77 11.69
CA TYR A 348 -1.44 -9.71 12.42
C TYR A 348 -0.38 -10.27 13.36
N GLU A 349 -0.72 -11.26 14.17
CA GLU A 349 0.22 -11.93 15.09
C GLU A 349 1.37 -12.60 14.36
N ARG A 350 1.10 -13.22 13.20
CA ARG A 350 2.16 -13.78 12.35
C ARG A 350 3.12 -12.71 11.85
N VAL A 351 2.61 -11.61 11.29
CA VAL A 351 3.46 -10.52 10.80
C VAL A 351 4.26 -9.92 11.96
N ARG A 352 3.65 -9.79 13.14
CA ARG A 352 4.34 -9.37 14.37
C ARG A 352 5.46 -10.32 14.77
N SER A 353 5.23 -11.63 14.75
CA SER A 353 6.24 -12.65 15.03
C SER A 353 7.43 -12.50 14.08
N ILE A 354 7.18 -12.39 12.77
CA ILE A 354 8.24 -12.20 11.77
C ILE A 354 9.08 -10.95 12.07
N ILE A 355 8.42 -9.84 12.44
CA ILE A 355 9.12 -8.59 12.77
C ILE A 355 10.00 -8.76 14.02
N THR A 356 9.49 -9.44 15.06
CA THR A 356 10.22 -9.67 16.32
C THR A 356 11.33 -10.69 16.16
N ASP A 357 11.16 -11.75 15.38
CA ASP A 357 12.21 -12.73 15.09
C ASP A 357 13.40 -12.05 14.37
N MET A 358 13.13 -11.02 13.58
CA MET A 358 14.18 -10.18 12.97
C MET A 358 14.85 -9.21 13.95
N GLU A 359 14.28 -8.97 15.14
CA GLU A 359 14.90 -8.20 16.26
C GLU A 359 15.91 -9.02 17.06
N GLU A 360 15.82 -10.34 17.06
CA GLU A 360 16.72 -11.23 17.80
C GLU A 360 17.92 -11.72 16.96
N MET A 361 17.87 -11.56 15.63
CA MET A 361 18.98 -11.84 14.70
C MET A 361 19.93 -10.65 14.57
#